data_AF-A0A9P7VKS4-F1
#
_entry.id   AF-A0A9P7VKS4-F1
#
_cell.length_a   1.000
_cell.length_b   1.000
_cell.length_c   1.000
_cell.angle_alpha   90.00
_cell.angle_beta   90.00
_cell.angle_gamma   90.00
#
_symmetry.space_group_name_H-M   'P 1'
#
loop_
_entity.id
_entity.type
_entity.pdbx_description
1 polymer ?
#
loop_
_entity_poly.entity_id
_entity_poly.type
_entity_poly.pdbx_seq_one_letter_code
_entity_poly.pdbx_strand_id
1 'polypeptide(L)'
;ILHRDISMANIRYRKDSQGNIFGVLNDFDLSSLLPINEATSVPRMGTPPYMAVDLLKERCDGPHLYRHDLEALCYIFLMIC
;
A
#
# COMPACT_ATOMS: atom_id res chain seq x y z
N ILE A 1 -9.09 -6.68 1.23
CA ILE A 1 -8.58 -5.80 0.16
C ILE A 1 -7.09 -5.64 0.40
N LEU A 2 -6.26 -5.82 -0.62
CA LEU A 2 -4.87 -5.40 -0.63
C LEU A 2 -4.79 -4.07 -1.37
N HIS A 3 -4.09 -3.09 -0.82
CA HIS A 3 -3.98 -1.77 -1.43
C HIS A 3 -2.90 -1.74 -2.53
N ARG A 4 -1.75 -2.37 -2.29
CA ARG A 4 -0.64 -2.55 -3.25
C ARG A 4 0.10 -1.28 -3.67
N ASP A 5 -0.28 -0.12 -3.14
CA ASP A 5 0.40 1.16 -3.38
C ASP A 5 0.21 2.12 -2.20
N ILE A 6 0.54 1.63 -1.00
CA ILE A 6 0.55 2.50 0.18
C ILE A 6 1.77 3.41 0.09
N SER A 7 1.52 4.71 0.06
CA SER A 7 2.54 5.76 0.00
C SER A 7 2.06 7.00 0.74
N MET A 8 2.97 7.90 1.13
CA MET A 8 2.57 9.19 1.72
C MET A 8 1.70 10.03 0.79
N ALA A 9 1.87 9.91 -0.53
CA ALA A 9 1.07 10.64 -1.51
C ALA A 9 -0.41 10.20 -1.51
N ASN A 10 -0.64 8.92 -1.17
CA ASN A 10 -1.96 8.30 -1.12
C ASN A 10 -2.63 8.46 0.25
N ILE A 11 -1.92 8.96 1.26
CA ILE A 11 -2.49 9.33 2.56
C ILE A 11 -2.94 10.79 2.52
N ARG A 12 -4.24 10.99 2.72
CA ARG A 12 -4.89 12.30 2.81
C ARG A 12 -5.52 12.43 4.18
N TYR A 13 -5.89 13.65 4.53
CA TYR A 13 -6.78 13.87 5.66
C TYR A 13 -7.98 14.70 5.22
N ARG A 14 -9.10 14.49 5.91
CA ARG A 14 -10.27 15.36 5.82
C ARG A 14 -10.64 15.85 7.20
N LYS A 15 -11.27 17.02 7.25
CA LYS A 15 -11.78 17.62 8.48
C LYS A 15 -13.30 17.70 8.37
N ASP A 16 -14.02 17.26 9.39
CA ASP A 16 -15.48 17.45 9.44
C ASP A 16 -15.86 18.87 9.90
N SER A 17 -17.16 19.16 9.90
CA SER A 17 -17.70 20.44 10.36
C SER A 17 -17.48 20.71 11.85
N GLN A 18 -17.27 19.66 12.66
CA GLN A 18 -16.98 19.76 14.09
C GLN A 18 -15.48 19.93 14.38
N GLY A 19 -14.65 19.81 13.34
CA GLY A 19 -13.21 19.97 13.41
C GLY A 19 -12.43 18.68 13.68
N ASN A 20 -13.07 17.51 13.66
CA ASN A 20 -12.42 16.21 13.78
C ASN A 20 -11.60 15.90 12.52
N ILE A 21 -10.38 15.39 12.71
CA ILE A 21 -9.48 15.00 11.63
C ILE A 21 -9.60 13.51 11.38
N PHE A 22 -9.80 13.13 10.11
CA PHE A 22 -9.86 11.74 9.68
C PHE A 22 -8.77 11.49 8.64
N GLY A 23 -7.93 10.49 8.89
CA GLY A 23 -7.05 9.95 7.86
C GLY A 23 -7.88 9.27 6.78
N VAL A 24 -7.51 9.48 5.53
CA VAL A 24 -8.14 8.90 4.34
C VAL A 24 -7.03 8.26 3.51
N LEU A 25 -7.15 6.97 3.25
CA LEU A 25 -6.30 6.28 2.31
C LEU A 25 -6.99 6.30 0.94
N ASN A 26 -6.32 6.84 -0.07
CA ASN A 26 -6.83 7.01 -1.43
C ASN A 26 -6.05 6.14 -2.42
N ASP A 27 -6.53 6.10 -3.66
CA ASP A 27 -5.88 5.44 -4.81
C ASP A 27 -5.91 3.90 -4.73
N PHE A 28 -7.07 3.34 -5.08
CA PHE A 28 -7.34 1.90 -5.08
C PHE A 28 -7.20 1.27 -6.47
N ASP A 29 -6.62 1.97 -7.45
CA ASP A 29 -6.52 1.51 -8.83
C ASP A 29 -5.68 0.24 -8.96
N LEU A 30 -4.71 0.05 -8.05
CA LEU A 30 -3.87 -1.14 -7.95
C LEU A 30 -4.40 -2.18 -6.95
N SER A 31 -5.53 -1.93 -6.30
CA SER A 31 -6.04 -2.78 -5.23
C SER A 31 -6.58 -4.12 -5.71
N SER A 32 -6.57 -5.13 -4.84
CA SER A 32 -7.10 -6.45 -5.15
C SER A 32 -7.93 -7.03 -4.01
N LEU A 33 -9.03 -7.71 -4.34
CA LEU A 33 -9.84 -8.46 -3.38
C LEU A 33 -9.24 -9.84 -3.09
N LEU A 34 -9.38 -10.28 -1.84
CA LEU A 34 -8.99 -11.63 -1.42
C LEU A 34 -10.23 -12.54 -1.44
N PRO A 35 -10.12 -13.80 -1.90
CA PRO A 35 -8.92 -14.46 -2.43
C PRO A 35 -8.55 -13.92 -3.81
N ILE A 36 -7.24 -13.82 -4.10
CA ILE A 36 -6.73 -13.37 -5.40
C ILE A 36 -7.10 -14.45 -6.42
N ASN A 37 -8.16 -14.21 -7.18
CA ASN A 37 -8.72 -15.21 -8.10
C ASN A 37 -8.13 -15.10 -9.52
N GLU A 38 -7.31 -14.09 -9.77
CA GLU A 38 -6.73 -13.82 -11.08
C GLU A 38 -5.21 -13.93 -11.05
N ALA A 39 -4.63 -14.34 -12.18
CA ALA A 39 -3.21 -14.30 -12.48
C ALA A 39 -2.65 -12.87 -12.58
N THR A 40 -3.09 -11.95 -11.72
CA THR A 40 -2.58 -10.58 -11.57
C THR A 40 -1.27 -10.57 -10.77
N SER A 41 -0.38 -11.50 -11.15
CA SER A 41 1.05 -11.43 -10.90
C SER A 41 1.65 -10.32 -11.77
N VAL A 42 1.30 -9.06 -11.46
CA VAL A 42 2.20 -7.95 -11.76
C VAL A 42 2.96 -7.70 -10.45
N PRO A 43 4.09 -8.39 -10.24
CA PRO A 43 4.78 -8.41 -8.95
C PRO A 43 5.40 -7.05 -8.57
N ARG A 44 5.50 -6.11 -9.52
CA ARG A 44 6.24 -4.85 -9.38
C ARG A 44 5.36 -3.62 -9.61
N MET A 45 4.23 -3.56 -8.94
CA MET A 45 3.44 -2.33 -8.85
C MET A 45 3.55 -1.76 -7.44
N GLY A 46 3.59 -0.44 -7.34
CA GLY A 46 3.76 0.28 -6.09
C GLY A 46 4.85 1.34 -6.16
N THR A 47 4.85 2.22 -5.17
CA THR A 47 5.80 3.32 -5.07
C THR A 47 7.15 2.83 -4.50
N PRO A 48 8.29 2.89 -5.24
CA PRO A 48 9.55 2.25 -4.86
C PRO A 48 10.08 2.43 -3.43
N PRO A 49 10.06 3.63 -2.83
CA PRO A 49 10.49 3.80 -1.43
C PRO A 49 9.60 3.12 -0.38
N TYR A 50 8.37 2.74 -0.74
CA TYR A 50 7.42 2.08 0.17
C TYR A 50 7.19 0.61 -0.17
N MET A 51 7.80 0.11 -1.25
CA MET A 51 7.66 -1.29 -1.63
C MET A 51 8.34 -2.20 -0.61
N ALA A 52 7.65 -3.28 -0.26
CA ALA A 52 8.21 -4.31 0.60
C ALA A 52 9.52 -4.87 0.01
N VAL A 53 10.51 -5.15 0.87
CA VAL A 53 11.82 -5.68 0.45
C VAL A 53 11.67 -6.98 -0.33
N ASP A 54 10.69 -7.80 0.06
CA ASP A 54 10.38 -9.03 -0.65
C ASP A 54 9.86 -8.79 -2.07
N LEU A 55 9.25 -7.64 -2.39
CA LEU A 55 8.82 -7.29 -3.75
C LEU A 55 9.92 -6.63 -4.60
N LEU A 56 11.01 -6.17 -3.97
CA LEU A 56 12.16 -5.54 -4.65
C LEU A 56 13.18 -6.56 -5.17
N LYS A 57 13.17 -7.79 -4.66
CA LYS A 57 14.11 -8.84 -5.07
C LYS A 57 13.77 -9.35 -6.47
N GLU A 58 14.76 -9.42 -7.37
CA GLU A 58 14.59 -9.87 -8.76
C GLU A 58 13.92 -11.25 -8.91
N ARG A 59 14.04 -12.12 -7.90
CA ARG A 59 13.50 -13.49 -7.87
C ARG A 59 12.16 -13.64 -7.16
N CYS A 60 11.57 -12.56 -6.67
CA CYS A 60 10.31 -12.64 -5.95
C CYS A 60 9.13 -12.31 -6.87
N ASP A 61 8.66 -13.35 -7.56
CA ASP A 61 7.42 -13.34 -8.36
C ASP A 61 6.18 -13.74 -7.52
N GLY A 62 6.31 -13.69 -6.19
CA GLY A 62 5.22 -14.01 -5.27
C GLY A 62 4.07 -12.99 -5.37
N PRO A 63 2.83 -13.39 -5.07
CA PRO A 63 1.71 -12.46 -5.08
C PRO A 63 1.94 -11.35 -4.05
N HIS A 64 1.33 -10.19 -4.28
CA HIS A 64 1.26 -9.18 -3.24
C HIS A 64 0.47 -9.75 -2.05
N LEU A 65 1.02 -9.63 -0.85
CA LEU A 65 0.43 -10.16 0.39
C LEU A 65 0.06 -8.99 1.31
N TYR A 66 -0.84 -9.24 2.25
CA TYR A 66 -1.25 -8.24 3.25
C TYR A 66 -0.06 -7.68 4.05
N ARG A 67 0.95 -8.52 4.33
CA ARG A 67 2.18 -8.08 5.02
C ARG A 67 2.96 -7.00 4.26
N HIS A 68 2.85 -6.93 2.94
CA HIS A 68 3.56 -5.92 2.15
C HIS A 68 2.91 -4.54 2.30
N ASP A 69 1.58 -4.47 2.41
CA ASP A 69 0.87 -3.22 2.75
C ASP A 69 1.26 -2.74 4.18
N LEU A 70 1.40 -3.67 5.13
CA LEU A 70 1.87 -3.33 6.48
C LEU A 70 3.31 -2.81 6.50
N GLU A 71 4.20 -3.42 5.72
CA GLU A 71 5.59 -2.98 5.59
C GLU A 71 5.68 -1.55 5.04
N ALA A 72 4.87 -1.23 4.03
CA ALA A 72 4.74 0.13 3.51
C ALA A 72 4.28 1.14 4.58
N LEU A 73 3.32 0.78 5.43
CA LEU A 73 2.89 1.62 6.56
C LEU A 73 4.03 1.84 7.57
N CYS A 74 4.82 0.80 7.86
CA CYS A 74 6.00 0.93 8.73
C CYS A 74 7.03 1.93 8.14
N TYR A 75 7.28 1.88 6.83
CA TYR A 75 8.15 2.87 6.16
C TYR A 75 7.62 4.29 6.29
N ILE A 76 6.31 4.48 6.15
CA ILE A 76 5.68 5.80 6.36
C ILE A 76 5.89 6.28 7.80
N PHE A 77 5.67 5.42 8.80
CA PHE A 77 5.90 5.80 10.20
C PHE A 77 7.37 6.16 10.45
N LEU A 78 8.32 5.40 9.90
CA LEU A 78 9.75 5.67 10.03
C LEU A 78 10.18 7.00 9.36
N MET A 79 9.51 7.42 8.29
CA MET A 79 9.82 8.70 7.62
C MET A 79 9.22 9.92 8.34
N ILE A 80 8.15 9.73 9.12
CA ILE A 80 7.48 10.80 9.86
C ILE A 80 8.12 10.99 11.25
N CYS A 81 8.67 9.93 11.84
CA CYS A 81 9.44 9.99 13.08
C CYS A 81 10.81 10.64 12.90
#